data_AF-A0A7J3VU22-F1
#
_entry.id   AF-A0A7J3VU22-F1
#
_cell.length_a   1.000
_cell.length_b   1.000
_cell.length_c   1.000
_cell.angle_alpha   90.00
_cell.angle_beta   90.00
_cell.angle_gamma   90.00
#
_symmetry.space_group_name_H-M   'P 1'
#
loop_
_entity.id
_entity.type
_entity.pdbx_description
1 polymer ?
#
loop_
_entity_poly.entity_id
_entity_poly.type
_entity_poly.pdbx_seq_one_letter_code
_entity_poly.pdbx_strand_id
1 'polypeptide(L)'
;MHGARRVEVAVRKLGVRTGLGRRLVDEAGRSRRTVREVNLSRLERHAGENDVVFVPGKVLGSGVITKKLTVGALSFSGTAVRKITAAGGRALLAEDFLKEFGQRKGVKLVG
;
A
#
# COMPACT_ATOMS: atom_id res chain seq x y z
N MET A 1 0.49 -0.13 19.29
CA MET A 1 -0.78 -0.80 18.89
C MET A 1 -1.66 0.01 17.91
N HIS A 2 -1.14 0.82 16.97
CA HIS A 2 -1.98 1.84 16.27
C HIS A 2 -2.29 1.65 14.75
N GLY A 3 -1.67 0.70 14.03
CA GLY A 3 -1.79 0.65 12.55
C GLY A 3 -3.16 0.22 11.98
N ALA A 4 -3.73 -0.89 12.46
CA ALA A 4 -4.93 -1.51 11.84
C ALA A 4 -6.19 -0.63 11.94
N ARG A 5 -6.40 0.05 13.08
CA ARG A 5 -7.55 0.95 13.29
C ARG A 5 -7.56 2.15 12.35
N ARG A 6 -6.39 2.63 11.90
CA ARG A 6 -6.31 3.79 10.99
C ARG A 6 -6.78 3.46 9.58
N VAL A 7 -6.45 2.27 9.05
CA VAL A 7 -6.94 1.85 7.72
C VAL A 7 -8.45 1.68 7.76
N GLU A 8 -8.98 1.00 8.76
CA GLU A 8 -10.43 0.77 8.86
C GLU A 8 -11.20 2.09 8.94
N VAL A 9 -10.72 3.05 9.74
CA VAL A 9 -11.32 4.38 9.85
C VAL A 9 -11.20 5.15 8.53
N ALA A 10 -10.06 5.09 7.85
CA ALA A 10 -9.86 5.76 6.56
C ALA A 10 -10.75 5.16 5.46
N VAL A 11 -10.86 3.83 5.39
CA VAL A 11 -11.74 3.13 4.44
C VAL A 11 -13.22 3.37 4.74
N ARG A 12 -13.60 3.42 6.02
CA ARG A 12 -14.96 3.84 6.44
C ARG A 12 -15.25 5.30 6.07
N LYS A 13 -14.29 6.21 6.26
CA LYS A 13 -14.43 7.64 5.91
C LYS A 13 -14.53 7.88 4.41
N LEU A 14 -13.78 7.16 3.59
CA LEU A 14 -13.80 7.31 2.14
C LEU A 14 -15.02 6.69 1.45
N GLY A 15 -15.96 6.11 2.20
CA GLY A 15 -17.26 5.70 1.66
C GLY A 15 -17.13 4.74 0.48
N VAL A 16 -16.26 3.74 0.60
CA VAL A 16 -15.84 2.93 -0.53
C VAL A 16 -16.95 1.94 -0.93
N ARG A 17 -17.91 2.41 -1.75
CA ARG A 17 -18.87 1.60 -2.51
C ARG A 17 -18.21 0.84 -3.68
N THR A 18 -16.90 0.57 -3.60
CA THR A 18 -16.15 -0.17 -4.63
C THR A 18 -15.61 -1.47 -4.05
N GLY A 19 -15.45 -2.49 -4.89
CA GLY A 19 -14.96 -3.82 -4.47
C GLY A 19 -13.60 -3.78 -3.74
N LEU A 20 -12.82 -2.71 -3.93
CA LEU A 20 -11.52 -2.51 -3.30
C LEU A 20 -11.64 -2.15 -1.81
N GLY A 21 -12.61 -1.32 -1.45
CA GLY A 21 -12.89 -0.99 -0.05
C GLY A 21 -13.31 -2.20 0.78
N ARG A 22 -14.16 -3.05 0.20
CA ARG A 22 -14.57 -4.32 0.83
C ARG A 22 -13.36 -5.22 1.12
N ARG A 23 -12.44 -5.34 0.14
CA ARG A 23 -11.19 -6.11 0.30
C ARG A 23 -10.26 -5.49 1.34
N LEU A 24 -10.13 -4.16 1.36
CA LEU A 24 -9.32 -3.46 2.37
C LEU A 24 -9.86 -3.65 3.79
N VAL A 25 -11.19 -3.61 3.97
CA VAL A 25 -11.82 -3.87 5.28
C VAL A 25 -11.62 -5.33 5.70
N ASP A 26 -11.80 -6.28 4.78
CA ASP A 26 -11.55 -7.70 5.06
C ASP A 26 -10.09 -7.94 5.47
N GLU A 27 -9.14 -7.34 4.74
CA GLU A 27 -7.72 -7.48 5.00
C GLU A 27 -7.25 -6.72 6.25
N ALA A 28 -7.90 -5.60 6.60
CA ALA A 28 -7.68 -4.88 7.86
C ALA A 28 -8.27 -5.62 9.08
N GLY A 29 -9.34 -6.39 8.88
CA GLY A 29 -9.96 -7.25 9.90
C GLY A 29 -9.17 -8.54 10.17
N ARG A 30 -8.28 -8.95 9.25
CA ARG A 30 -7.37 -10.09 9.47
C ARG A 30 -6.38 -9.77 10.58
N SER A 31 -6.13 -10.75 11.45
CA SER A 31 -5.29 -10.64 12.64
C SER A 31 -3.97 -9.91 12.39
N ARG A 32 -3.56 -9.03 13.32
CA ARG A 32 -2.34 -8.21 13.23
C ARG A 32 -1.05 -9.02 13.05
N ARG A 33 -1.07 -10.31 13.42
CA ARG A 33 0.02 -11.29 13.14
C ARG A 33 0.24 -11.52 11.64
N THR A 34 -0.77 -11.19 10.82
CA THR A 34 -0.77 -11.27 9.37
C THR A 34 -0.54 -9.92 8.71
N VAL A 35 -0.30 -8.83 9.46
CA VAL A 35 0.03 -7.53 8.85
C VAL A 35 1.32 -7.72 8.08
N ARG A 36 1.19 -7.77 6.76
CA ARG A 36 2.22 -8.30 5.89
C ARG A 36 3.32 -7.25 5.75
N GLU A 37 4.50 -7.61 6.21
CA GLU A 37 5.72 -6.88 5.85
C GLU A 37 6.03 -7.22 4.38
N VAL A 38 5.89 -6.23 3.51
CA VAL A 38 6.08 -6.42 2.07
C VAL A 38 7.44 -5.88 1.66
N ASN A 39 8.23 -6.74 1.03
CA ASN A 39 9.52 -6.37 0.48
C ASN A 39 9.37 -5.79 -0.93
N LEU A 40 10.31 -4.92 -1.32
CA LEU A 40 10.37 -4.35 -2.68
C LEU A 40 10.41 -5.42 -3.77
N SER A 41 11.10 -6.54 -3.52
CA SER A 41 11.14 -7.67 -4.45
C SER A 41 9.77 -8.30 -4.72
N ARG A 42 8.83 -8.23 -3.77
CA ARG A 42 7.45 -8.70 -3.95
C ARG A 42 6.66 -7.70 -4.81
N LEU A 43 6.84 -6.40 -4.56
CA LEU A 43 6.23 -5.33 -5.35
C LEU A 43 6.69 -5.41 -6.81
N GLU A 44 8.00 -5.55 -7.05
CA GLU A 44 8.58 -5.65 -8.39
C GLU A 44 7.99 -6.80 -9.23
N ARG A 45 7.65 -7.94 -8.60
CA ARG A 45 7.04 -9.10 -9.29
C ARG A 45 5.56 -8.91 -9.63
N HIS A 46 4.81 -8.19 -8.79
CA HIS A 46 3.34 -8.09 -8.91
C HIS A 46 2.87 -6.76 -9.50
N ALA A 47 3.72 -5.73 -9.46
CA ALA A 47 3.47 -4.42 -10.00
C ALA A 47 4.10 -4.29 -11.40
N GLY A 48 3.31 -3.74 -12.31
CA GLY A 48 3.77 -3.26 -13.60
C GLY A 48 4.37 -1.86 -13.49
N GLU A 49 4.85 -1.36 -14.63
CA GLU A 49 5.26 0.02 -14.73
C GLU A 49 4.05 0.96 -14.67
N ASN A 50 4.19 2.07 -13.94
CA ASN A 50 3.15 3.06 -13.64
C ASN A 50 1.93 2.51 -12.88
N ASP A 51 2.03 1.31 -12.31
CA ASP A 51 0.96 0.75 -11.48
C ASP A 51 0.79 1.51 -10.15
N VAL A 52 -0.42 1.43 -9.63
CA VAL A 52 -0.80 1.98 -8.33
C VAL A 52 -1.10 0.82 -7.39
N VAL A 53 -0.29 0.67 -6.35
CA VAL A 53 -0.31 -0.46 -5.43
C VAL A 53 -0.57 0.02 -4.01
N PHE A 54 -1.45 -0.66 -3.29
CA PHE A 54 -1.67 -0.44 -1.86
C PHE A 54 -1.23 -1.66 -1.05
N VAL A 55 -0.50 -1.40 0.03
CA VAL A 55 0.00 -2.39 0.97
C VAL A 55 -0.66 -2.14 2.34
N PRO A 56 -1.51 -3.04 2.86
CA PRO A 56 -2.14 -2.91 4.17
C PRO A 56 -1.17 -3.29 5.30
N GLY A 57 0.04 -2.75 5.26
CA GLY A 57 1.13 -3.13 6.16
C GLY A 57 2.37 -2.25 6.02
N LYS A 58 3.51 -2.75 6.51
CA LYS A 58 4.79 -2.05 6.44
C LYS A 58 5.56 -2.48 5.20
N VAL A 59 6.09 -1.53 4.45
CA VAL A 59 6.96 -1.83 3.30
C VAL A 59 8.42 -1.76 3.73
N LEU A 60 9.16 -2.84 3.48
CA LEU A 60 10.58 -2.99 3.79
C LEU A 60 11.43 -2.86 2.53
N GLY A 61 12.63 -2.32 2.68
CA GLY A 61 13.53 -1.98 1.58
C GLY A 61 14.36 -3.14 1.02
N SER A 62 14.00 -4.40 1.33
CA SER A 62 14.76 -5.56 0.86
C SER A 62 14.38 -5.91 -0.58
N GLY A 63 15.39 -6.13 -1.42
CA GLY A 63 15.24 -6.32 -2.86
C GLY A 63 15.50 -5.06 -3.68
N VAL A 64 15.23 -5.18 -4.98
CA VAL A 64 15.42 -4.13 -5.98
C VAL A 64 14.05 -3.77 -6.54
N ILE A 65 13.85 -2.48 -6.79
CA ILE A 65 12.72 -1.95 -7.52
C ILE A 65 13.29 -1.13 -8.67
N THR A 66 12.94 -1.49 -9.89
CA THR A 66 13.40 -0.81 -11.11
C THR A 66 12.27 -0.10 -11.81
N LYS A 67 11.04 -0.55 -11.57
CA LYS A 67 9.83 0.03 -12.15
C LYS A 67 9.41 1.27 -11.40
N LYS A 68 8.94 2.25 -12.17
CA LYS A 68 8.25 3.42 -11.65
C LYS A 68 6.84 3.04 -11.23
N LEU A 69 6.58 2.97 -9.93
CA LEU A 69 5.24 2.67 -9.42
C LEU A 69 4.87 3.52 -8.21
N THR A 70 3.57 3.68 -7.99
CA THR A 70 3.03 4.44 -6.86
C THR A 70 2.60 3.46 -5.78
N VAL A 71 3.28 3.48 -4.63
CA VAL A 71 3.03 2.58 -3.50
C VAL A 71 2.37 3.37 -2.37
N GLY A 72 1.17 2.96 -1.99
CA GLY A 72 0.50 3.36 -0.76
C GLY A 72 0.75 2.33 0.34
N ALA A 73 1.16 2.74 1.54
CA ALA A 73 1.27 1.81 2.66
C ALA A 73 1.00 2.46 4.01
N LEU A 74 0.73 1.63 5.03
CA LEU A 74 0.58 2.11 6.40
C LEU A 74 1.87 2.72 6.95
N SER A 75 3.01 2.14 6.58
CA SER A 75 4.32 2.60 7.01
C SER A 75 5.38 2.11 6.05
N PHE A 76 6.48 2.86 5.95
CA PHE A 76 7.62 2.50 5.11
C PHE A 76 8.90 2.48 5.95
N SER A 77 9.80 1.58 5.61
CA SER A 77 11.19 1.69 6.03
C SER A 77 11.87 2.83 5.28
N GLY A 78 12.83 3.52 5.92
CA GLY A 78 13.62 4.56 5.26
C GLY A 78 14.35 4.06 4.01
N THR A 79 14.80 2.81 4.01
CA THR A 79 15.41 2.17 2.83
C THR A 79 14.42 1.91 1.70
N ALA A 80 13.15 1.59 2.02
CA ALA A 80 12.11 1.41 1.02
C ALA A 80 11.78 2.73 0.32
N VAL A 81 11.56 3.81 1.08
CA VAL A 81 11.26 5.13 0.50
C VAL A 81 12.38 5.56 -0.45
N ARG A 82 13.64 5.48 0.00
CA ARG A 82 14.80 5.85 -0.83
C ARG A 82 14.85 5.08 -2.15
N LYS A 83 14.64 3.76 -2.12
CA LYS A 83 14.67 2.92 -3.32
C LYS A 83 13.49 3.19 -4.26
N ILE A 84 12.29 3.38 -3.72
CA ILE A 84 11.09 3.70 -4.52
C ILE A 84 11.26 5.05 -5.22
N THR A 85 11.73 6.07 -4.49
CA THR A 85 11.99 7.39 -5.06
C THR A 85 13.14 7.34 -6.08
N ALA A 86 14.20 6.57 -5.81
CA ALA A 86 15.32 6.39 -6.75
C ALA A 86 14.90 5.73 -8.06
N ALA A 87 13.93 4.81 -8.03
CA ALA A 87 13.32 4.23 -9.24
C ALA A 87 12.33 5.18 -9.95
N GLY A 88 12.20 6.43 -9.50
CA GLY A 88 11.27 7.42 -10.04
C GLY A 88 9.80 7.19 -9.62
N GLY A 89 9.57 6.27 -8.68
CA GLY A 89 8.26 5.98 -8.11
C GLY A 89 7.84 6.95 -7.01
N ARG A 90 6.66 6.71 -6.43
CA ARG A 90 6.11 7.51 -5.32
C ARG A 90 5.74 6.60 -4.16
N ALA A 91 6.22 6.92 -2.95
CA ALA A 91 5.81 6.28 -1.72
C ALA A 91 4.88 7.22 -0.96
N LEU A 92 3.62 6.82 -0.76
CA LEU A 92 2.59 7.60 -0.08
C LEU A 92 2.09 6.85 1.15
N LEU A 93 1.89 7.57 2.26
CA LEU A 93 1.24 7.00 3.42
C LEU A 93 -0.22 6.70 3.11
N ALA A 94 -0.81 5.74 3.83
CA ALA A 94 -2.17 5.29 3.59
C ALA A 94 -3.18 6.44 3.57
N GLU A 95 -2.99 7.47 4.39
CA GLU A 95 -3.86 8.64 4.47
C GLU A 95 -3.82 9.47 3.18
N ASP A 96 -2.63 9.79 2.68
CA ASP A 96 -2.46 10.59 1.45
C ASP A 96 -2.80 9.77 0.21
N PHE A 97 -2.40 8.50 0.19
CA PHE A 97 -2.74 7.58 -0.88
C PHE A 97 -4.26 7.43 -1.02
N LEU A 98 -4.99 7.30 0.10
CA LEU A 98 -6.44 7.18 0.02
C LEU A 98 -7.10 8.49 -0.41
N LYS A 99 -6.57 9.65 -0.02
CA LYS A 99 -7.07 10.95 -0.52
C LYS A 99 -6.91 11.08 -2.03
N GLU A 100 -5.77 10.68 -2.59
CA GLU A 100 -5.49 10.81 -4.03
C GLU A 100 -6.07 9.65 -4.87
N PHE A 101 -5.98 8.41 -4.39
CA PHE A 101 -6.25 7.19 -5.16
C PHE A 101 -7.39 6.35 -4.60
N GLY A 102 -8.00 6.71 -3.46
CA GLY A 102 -9.02 5.88 -2.81
C GLY A 102 -10.31 5.68 -3.62
N GLN A 103 -10.56 6.55 -4.61
CA GLN A 103 -11.68 6.40 -5.57
C GLN A 103 -11.24 5.85 -6.93
N ARG A 104 -9.94 5.70 -7.18
CA ARG A 104 -9.40 5.25 -8.48
C ARG A 104 -9.66 3.77 -8.67
N LYS A 105 -10.21 3.41 -9.84
CA LYS A 105 -10.32 2.01 -10.27
C LYS A 105 -8.96 1.50 -10.77
N GLY A 106 -8.62 0.25 -10.45
CA GLY A 106 -7.36 -0.39 -10.88
C GLY A 106 -6.22 -0.35 -9.86
N VAL A 107 -6.47 0.08 -8.62
CA VAL A 107 -5.47 -0.06 -7.55
C VAL A 107 -5.28 -1.55 -7.23
N LYS A 108 -4.03 -2.01 -7.20
CA LYS A 108 -3.68 -3.38 -6.83
C LYS A 108 -3.45 -3.47 -5.33
N LEU A 109 -4.06 -4.46 -4.68
CA LEU A 109 -3.80 -4.76 -3.28
C LEU A 109 -2.67 -5.80 -3.22
N VAL A 110 -1.55 -5.45 -2.56
CA VAL A 110 -0.43 -6.35 -2.36
C VAL A 110 -0.20 -6.50 -0.88
N GLY A 111 -0.52 -7.69 -0.38
CA GLY A 111 -0.16 -8.14 0.95
C GLY A 111 0.77 -9.32 0.84
#